data_AF-A0A0U2ZFY4-F1
#
_entry.id   AF-A0A0U2ZFY4-F1
#
_cell.length_a   1.000
_cell.length_b   1.000
_cell.length_c   1.000
_cell.angle_alpha   90.00
_cell.angle_beta   90.00
_cell.angle_gamma   90.00
#
_symmetry.space_group_name_H-M   'P 1'
#
loop_
_entity.id
_entity.type
_entity.pdbx_description
1 polymer ?
#
loop_
_entity_poly.entity_id
_entity_poly.type
_entity_poly.pdbx_seq_one_letter_code
_entity_poly.pdbx_strand_id
1 'polypeptide(L)'
;MDNSLWNKSAKALLSVGLVASLWVPASQTAVQAAAPASDLFISEYIEGSSFNKAIEIYNGTGASVELSPYSVSLYTNGSTYAQSEMALSGTVANGETVVIYHSGADSAIQGKGDLQNNSVVNFNGDDALVLEKSGSPIDSIGQVGSRVENMKDVTLVRNPDIQTGDSAVNDAFDPSAEWTAYPADTFTYLGSHAIEEIDETPTPDPDPTPVPSGYYETADGLQGSALKAELHEIIDDHTQLSYSQVWDALKITDEDPNNPNNVLLLYTGESRSKSLNGGNVGDWNREHTWAKSHGSFGTAMGAGTDIHHLRPTDVQVNGLRGNLDFDYGGSAVSGCDGCLRTATSWEPPDEVKGDVARMLFYMAVRYESGDAVDLELNDLVNNGSTPYHGKISVLLEWHEQDPVSTWEQQRNEKIEDIQGNRNPFVDYPEWAESIW
;
A
#
# COMPACT_ATOMS: atom_id res chain seq x y z
N MET A 1 9.68 27.90 -89.09
CA MET A 1 10.39 26.81 -88.40
C MET A 1 9.49 26.42 -87.24
N ASP A 2 8.34 25.80 -87.52
CA ASP A 2 8.17 24.38 -87.86
C ASP A 2 8.77 23.44 -86.80
N ASN A 3 7.95 23.02 -85.83
CA ASN A 3 7.41 21.66 -85.82
C ASN A 3 6.51 21.44 -84.60
N SER A 4 5.24 21.16 -84.88
CA SER A 4 4.31 20.56 -83.94
C SER A 4 4.38 19.03 -84.06
N LEU A 5 4.54 18.29 -82.96
CA LEU A 5 4.11 16.89 -82.77
C LEU A 5 4.04 16.68 -81.24
N TRP A 6 3.04 16.15 -80.56
CA TRP A 6 1.81 15.46 -80.90
C TRP A 6 0.83 15.47 -79.71
N ASN A 7 -0.47 15.57 -80.03
CA ASN A 7 -1.65 15.10 -79.30
C ASN A 7 -1.44 13.96 -78.28
N LYS A 8 -2.14 14.04 -77.13
CA LYS A 8 -3.37 13.25 -76.88
C LYS A 8 -4.04 13.61 -75.55
N SER A 9 -5.35 13.67 -75.63
CA SER A 9 -6.35 13.90 -74.59
C SER A 9 -6.36 12.83 -73.49
N ALA A 10 -6.60 13.23 -72.24
CA ALA A 10 -7.33 12.43 -71.27
C ALA A 10 -8.06 13.38 -70.30
N LYS A 11 -9.40 13.39 -70.36
CA LYS A 11 -10.25 13.83 -69.26
C LYS A 11 -10.20 12.75 -68.19
N ALA A 12 -9.87 13.08 -66.95
CA ALA A 12 -10.20 12.26 -65.79
C ALA A 12 -10.37 13.18 -64.57
N LEU A 13 -11.49 12.98 -63.87
CA LEU A 13 -11.92 13.74 -62.70
C LEU A 13 -10.85 13.71 -61.60
N LEU A 14 -10.53 14.87 -61.01
CA LEU A 14 -9.90 14.91 -59.70
C LEU A 14 -10.97 14.58 -58.66
N SER A 15 -11.00 13.33 -58.21
CA SER A 15 -11.58 12.93 -56.94
C SER A 15 -10.70 13.47 -55.82
N VAL A 16 -11.23 14.38 -55.01
CA VAL A 16 -10.62 14.83 -53.75
C VAL A 16 -10.70 13.67 -52.76
N GLY A 17 -9.63 12.89 -52.66
CA GLY A 17 -9.43 11.94 -51.56
C GLY A 17 -8.86 12.68 -50.37
N LEU A 18 -9.71 13.00 -49.40
CA LEU A 18 -9.30 13.51 -48.09
C LEU A 18 -8.72 12.32 -47.30
N VAL A 19 -7.39 12.17 -47.28
CA VAL A 19 -6.73 11.25 -46.35
C VAL A 19 -6.67 11.95 -45.01
N ALA A 20 -7.64 11.68 -44.14
CA ALA A 20 -7.53 11.99 -42.72
C ALA A 20 -6.48 11.06 -42.12
N SER A 21 -5.24 11.54 -42.02
CA SER A 21 -4.23 10.89 -41.20
C SER A 21 -4.65 11.03 -39.74
N LEU A 22 -5.21 9.96 -39.17
CA LEU A 22 -5.43 9.83 -37.73
C LEU A 22 -4.07 9.94 -37.06
N TRP A 23 -3.83 11.09 -36.44
CA TRP A 23 -2.72 11.29 -35.53
C TRP A 23 -3.07 10.50 -34.26
N VAL A 24 -2.53 9.30 -34.13
CA VAL A 24 -2.55 8.57 -32.86
C VAL A 24 -1.47 9.23 -32.01
N PRO A 25 -1.81 9.95 -30.92
CA PRO A 25 -0.78 10.34 -29.98
C PRO A 25 -0.16 9.05 -29.45
N ALA A 26 1.13 8.85 -29.69
CA ALA A 26 1.87 7.83 -28.97
C ALA A 26 1.73 8.18 -27.49
N SER A 27 1.12 7.29 -26.71
CA SER A 27 1.12 7.37 -25.26
C SER A 27 2.57 7.44 -24.82
N GLN A 28 3.02 8.63 -24.41
CA GLN A 28 4.24 8.74 -23.64
C GLN A 28 3.92 8.10 -22.29
N THR A 29 4.41 6.89 -22.07
CA THR A 29 4.49 6.34 -20.72
C THR A 29 5.33 7.32 -19.93
N ALA A 30 4.70 8.07 -19.03
CA ALA A 30 5.42 8.80 -18.02
C ALA A 30 6.17 7.75 -17.20
N VAL A 31 7.50 7.80 -17.24
CA VAL A 31 8.31 7.03 -16.31
C VAL A 31 8.02 7.63 -14.94
N GLN A 32 7.27 6.90 -14.11
CA GLN A 32 7.04 7.24 -12.72
C GLN A 32 8.41 7.16 -12.03
N ALA A 33 8.90 8.28 -11.50
CA ALA A 33 10.12 8.28 -10.70
C ALA A 33 9.85 7.51 -9.40
N ALA A 34 10.79 6.67 -8.96
CA ALA A 34 10.70 5.93 -7.69
C ALA A 34 10.25 6.85 -6.54
N ALA A 35 9.41 6.34 -5.65
CA ALA A 35 9.01 7.09 -4.45
C ALA A 35 10.27 7.53 -3.68
N PRO A 36 10.37 8.81 -3.29
CA PRO A 36 11.54 9.29 -2.59
C PRO A 36 11.62 8.69 -1.18
N ALA A 37 12.83 8.41 -0.72
CA ALA A 37 13.10 8.07 0.68
C ALA A 37 12.52 9.13 1.61
N SER A 38 11.99 8.69 2.75
CA SER A 38 11.35 9.59 3.72
C SER A 38 12.34 10.56 4.38
N ASP A 39 13.61 10.15 4.50
CA ASP A 39 14.73 10.97 4.98
C ASP A 39 16.09 10.40 4.52
N LEU A 40 17.19 10.97 4.99
CA LEU A 40 18.53 10.40 4.84
C LEU A 40 18.65 9.08 5.62
N PHE A 41 19.42 8.13 5.10
CA PHE A 41 19.71 6.87 5.77
C PHE A 41 21.15 6.41 5.53
N ILE A 42 21.64 5.51 6.36
CA ILE A 42 22.96 4.89 6.27
C ILE A 42 22.93 3.84 5.15
N SER A 43 23.77 4.03 4.14
CA SER A 43 23.83 3.18 2.94
C SER A 43 25.02 2.23 2.91
N GLU A 44 26.10 2.54 3.64
CA GLU A 44 27.26 1.65 3.73
C GLU A 44 27.97 1.79 5.08
N TYR A 45 28.40 0.68 5.63
CA TYR A 45 29.24 0.58 6.83
C TYR A 45 30.47 -0.26 6.49
N ILE A 46 31.66 0.27 6.78
CA ILE A 46 32.92 -0.42 6.51
C ILE A 46 33.65 -0.64 7.82
N GLU A 47 33.76 -1.90 8.23
CA GLU A 47 34.70 -2.38 9.23
C GLU A 47 35.81 -3.23 8.59
N GLY A 48 36.78 -2.57 7.99
CA GLY A 48 37.93 -3.21 7.36
C GLY A 48 39.16 -3.34 8.26
N SER A 49 40.27 -3.73 7.65
CA SER A 49 41.55 -3.89 8.34
C SER A 49 42.11 -2.55 8.86
N SER A 50 42.77 -2.60 10.02
CA SER A 50 43.39 -1.43 10.67
C SER A 50 42.40 -0.27 10.87
N PHE A 51 42.52 0.77 10.04
CA PHE A 51 41.74 1.99 10.11
C PHE A 51 40.84 2.17 8.88
N ASN A 52 40.61 1.11 8.12
CA ASN A 52 39.62 1.11 7.04
C ASN A 52 38.23 1.13 7.67
N LYS A 53 37.83 2.33 8.10
CA LYS A 53 36.59 2.61 8.82
C LYS A 53 35.91 3.78 8.14
N ALA A 54 34.68 3.54 7.69
CA ALA A 54 33.85 4.56 7.08
C ALA A 54 32.36 4.24 7.26
N ILE A 55 31.55 5.28 7.23
CA ILE A 55 30.10 5.20 7.12
C ILE A 55 29.63 6.12 5.99
N GLU A 56 28.68 5.65 5.21
CA GLU A 56 28.07 6.39 4.11
C GLU A 56 26.60 6.69 4.43
N ILE A 57 26.19 7.93 4.15
CA ILE A 57 24.81 8.39 4.28
C ILE A 57 24.31 8.75 2.89
N TYR A 58 23.15 8.20 2.50
CA TYR A 58 22.53 8.44 1.21
C TYR A 58 21.35 9.41 1.29
N ASN A 59 21.20 10.24 0.26
CA ASN A 59 20.03 11.08 0.08
C ASN A 59 19.13 10.58 -1.06
N GLY A 60 18.09 9.82 -0.71
CA GLY A 60 17.05 9.38 -1.64
C GLY A 60 15.79 10.24 -1.66
N THR A 61 15.78 11.44 -1.05
CA THR A 61 14.55 12.18 -0.72
C THR A 61 13.86 12.87 -1.91
N GLY A 62 14.36 12.70 -3.12
CA GLY A 62 13.86 13.38 -4.33
C GLY A 62 14.28 14.85 -4.43
N ALA A 63 14.94 15.40 -3.41
CA ALA A 63 15.44 16.77 -3.39
C ALA A 63 16.82 16.89 -2.72
N SER A 64 17.46 18.06 -2.85
CA SER A 64 18.68 18.35 -2.10
C SER A 64 18.36 18.58 -0.62
N VAL A 65 19.17 18.03 0.28
CA VAL A 65 18.98 18.10 1.73
C VAL A 65 20.11 18.90 2.38
N GLU A 66 19.76 19.86 3.22
CA GLU A 66 20.70 20.58 4.08
C GLU A 66 21.06 19.71 5.30
N LEU A 67 22.35 19.52 5.54
CA LEU A 67 22.86 18.59 6.55
C LEU A 67 22.97 19.20 7.96
N SER A 68 22.77 20.51 8.13
CA SER A 68 22.89 21.17 9.43
C SER A 68 21.98 20.64 10.55
N PRO A 69 20.78 20.06 10.30
CA PRO A 69 20.01 19.44 11.37
C PRO A 69 20.45 18.00 11.67
N TYR A 70 21.42 17.42 10.96
CA TYR A 70 21.80 16.01 11.11
C TYR A 70 23.08 15.82 11.94
N SER A 71 23.16 14.71 12.67
CA SER A 71 24.36 14.24 13.37
C SER A 71 24.50 12.73 13.27
N VAL A 72 25.74 12.23 13.43
CA VAL A 72 26.02 10.80 13.61
C VAL A 72 26.63 10.59 14.99
N SER A 73 26.09 9.63 15.72
CA SER A 73 26.45 9.31 17.09
C SER A 73 26.96 7.87 17.20
N LEU A 74 28.12 7.68 17.84
CA LEU A 74 28.74 6.37 18.08
C LEU A 74 28.45 5.90 19.52
N TYR A 75 27.89 4.70 19.63
CA TYR A 75 27.59 4.01 20.88
C TYR A 75 28.49 2.79 21.00
N THR A 76 29.60 2.96 21.71
CA THR A 76 30.55 1.84 21.81
C THR A 76 30.09 0.83 22.86
N ASN A 77 30.49 -0.43 22.70
CA ASN A 77 30.63 -1.36 23.81
C ASN A 77 29.31 -1.65 24.55
N GLY A 78 28.18 -1.61 23.83
CA GLY A 78 26.82 -1.75 24.37
C GLY A 78 26.37 -0.61 25.27
N SER A 79 26.94 0.60 25.10
CA SER A 79 26.51 1.79 25.82
C SER A 79 25.08 2.20 25.42
N THR A 80 24.33 2.78 26.36
CA THR A 80 23.03 3.43 26.12
C THR A 80 23.15 4.94 25.87
N TYR A 81 24.36 5.48 25.87
CA TYR A 81 24.65 6.89 25.59
C TYR A 81 25.81 7.01 24.59
N ALA A 82 25.72 8.01 23.72
CA ALA A 82 26.73 8.28 22.70
C ALA A 82 28.08 8.60 23.37
N GLN A 83 29.14 7.95 22.88
CA GLN A 83 30.52 8.21 23.29
C GLN A 83 31.18 9.27 22.42
N SER A 84 30.70 9.43 21.20
CA SER A 84 31.18 10.41 20.24
C SER A 84 30.01 10.82 19.35
N GLU A 85 30.02 12.08 18.94
CA GLU A 85 28.99 12.66 18.08
C GLU A 85 29.69 13.57 17.07
N MET A 86 29.17 13.58 15.85
CA MET A 86 29.58 14.50 14.80
C MET A 86 28.34 15.17 14.20
N ALA A 87 28.25 16.49 14.34
CA ALA A 87 27.30 17.28 13.57
C ALA A 87 27.71 17.30 12.09
N LEU A 88 26.74 17.13 11.19
CA LEU A 88 26.93 17.22 9.75
C LEU A 88 26.74 18.66 9.28
N SER A 89 27.27 18.95 8.09
CA SER A 89 27.15 20.29 7.48
C SER A 89 27.33 20.22 5.97
N GLY A 90 26.80 21.22 5.28
CA GLY A 90 26.75 21.25 3.81
C GLY A 90 25.40 20.79 3.28
N THR A 91 25.37 20.47 2.00
CA THR A 91 24.17 20.05 1.28
C THR A 91 24.52 18.80 0.49
N VAL A 92 23.61 17.81 0.48
CA VAL A 92 23.72 16.61 -0.35
C VAL A 92 22.60 16.64 -1.38
N ALA A 93 22.92 16.47 -2.67
CA ALA A 93 21.90 16.43 -3.72
C ALA A 93 21.14 15.09 -3.66
N ASN A 94 19.94 15.04 -4.26
CA ASN A 94 19.24 13.76 -4.41
C ASN A 94 20.08 12.78 -5.24
N GLY A 95 20.15 11.52 -4.81
CA GLY A 95 20.95 10.49 -5.44
C GLY A 95 22.43 10.48 -5.05
N GLU A 96 22.87 11.44 -4.24
CA GLU A 96 24.26 11.55 -3.80
C GLU A 96 24.44 11.03 -2.37
N THR A 97 25.70 10.76 -2.02
CA THR A 97 26.11 10.24 -0.72
C THR A 97 27.00 11.22 0.03
N VAL A 98 27.11 11.04 1.35
CA VAL A 98 28.11 11.67 2.21
C VAL A 98 28.90 10.59 2.92
N VAL A 99 30.20 10.52 2.65
CA VAL A 99 31.11 9.53 3.23
C VAL A 99 31.91 10.14 4.38
N ILE A 100 31.72 9.60 5.58
CA ILE A 100 32.49 9.92 6.78
C ILE A 100 33.57 8.85 6.96
N TYR A 101 34.84 9.25 7.08
CA TYR A 101 35.96 8.30 7.07
C TYR A 101 37.07 8.61 8.08
N HIS A 102 37.82 7.58 8.44
CA HIS A 102 38.99 7.70 9.31
C HIS A 102 40.21 8.21 8.53
N SER A 103 40.95 9.18 9.08
CA SER A 103 42.16 9.75 8.44
C SER A 103 43.28 8.73 8.14
N GLY A 104 43.27 7.60 8.84
CA GLY A 104 44.21 6.49 8.66
C GLY A 104 43.73 5.38 7.71
N ALA A 105 42.55 5.53 7.09
CA ALA A 105 41.99 4.56 6.17
C ALA A 105 42.82 4.45 4.88
N ASP A 106 42.62 3.38 4.11
CA ASP A 106 43.20 3.20 2.80
C ASP A 106 42.88 4.40 1.88
N SER A 107 43.81 4.74 0.99
CA SER A 107 43.63 5.81 0.01
C SER A 107 42.37 5.65 -0.87
N ALA A 108 41.89 4.43 -1.08
CA ALA A 108 40.63 4.16 -1.79
C ALA A 108 39.41 4.70 -1.02
N ILE A 109 39.39 4.56 0.31
CA ILE A 109 38.37 5.18 1.16
C ILE A 109 38.55 6.70 1.17
N GLN A 110 39.77 7.18 1.40
CA GLN A 110 40.04 8.63 1.47
C GLN A 110 39.66 9.35 0.16
N GLY A 111 39.88 8.72 -0.98
CA GLY A 111 39.53 9.26 -2.30
C GLY A 111 38.03 9.36 -2.55
N LYS A 112 37.21 8.71 -1.72
CA LYS A 112 35.74 8.75 -1.73
C LYS A 112 35.15 9.55 -0.57
N GLY A 113 36.00 9.99 0.37
CA GLY A 113 35.58 10.60 1.61
C GLY A 113 35.25 12.08 1.50
N ASP A 114 34.11 12.48 2.06
CA ASP A 114 33.67 13.88 2.14
C ASP A 114 34.05 14.52 3.48
N LEU A 115 33.87 13.76 4.57
CA LEU A 115 34.00 14.23 5.94
C LEU A 115 34.99 13.37 6.72
N GLN A 116 36.19 13.89 6.97
CA GLN A 116 37.17 13.19 7.79
C GLN A 116 36.81 13.34 9.29
N ASN A 117 36.66 12.23 10.01
CA ASN A 117 36.45 12.23 11.46
C ASN A 117 37.04 10.96 12.06
N ASN A 118 37.90 11.07 13.09
CA ASN A 118 38.51 9.90 13.73
C ASN A 118 37.76 9.41 14.97
N SER A 119 36.73 10.12 15.42
CA SER A 119 36.01 9.81 16.65
C SER A 119 34.77 8.97 16.38
N VAL A 120 33.89 9.42 15.49
CA VAL A 120 32.62 8.74 15.21
C VAL A 120 32.81 7.44 14.42
N VAL A 121 33.85 7.34 13.60
CA VAL A 121 34.16 6.11 12.83
C VAL A 121 35.15 5.19 13.56
N ASN A 122 35.48 5.48 14.82
CA ASN A 122 36.34 4.60 15.62
C ASN A 122 35.52 3.49 16.30
N PHE A 123 34.68 2.86 15.50
CA PHE A 123 33.84 1.73 15.88
C PHE A 123 34.54 0.40 15.62
N ASN A 124 34.03 -0.66 16.25
CA ASN A 124 34.29 -2.04 15.90
C ASN A 124 32.99 -2.86 15.89
N GLY A 125 33.08 -4.15 15.61
CA GLY A 125 31.94 -4.97 15.22
C GLY A 125 30.85 -5.22 16.25
N ASP A 126 30.97 -4.68 17.47
CA ASP A 126 29.93 -4.67 18.50
C ASP A 126 29.44 -3.27 18.90
N ASP A 127 29.85 -2.23 18.17
CA ASP A 127 29.44 -0.84 18.39
C ASP A 127 28.27 -0.45 17.46
N ALA A 128 27.38 0.42 17.95
CA ALA A 128 26.26 0.94 17.16
C ALA A 128 26.49 2.38 16.69
N LEU A 129 25.96 2.73 15.53
CA LEU A 129 25.92 4.09 14.99
C LEU A 129 24.47 4.51 14.81
N VAL A 130 24.17 5.77 15.14
CA VAL A 130 22.83 6.35 15.00
C VAL A 130 22.95 7.63 14.17
N LEU A 131 22.15 7.72 13.12
CA LEU A 131 21.90 8.96 12.36
C LEU A 131 20.70 9.67 12.98
N GLU A 132 20.88 10.92 13.36
CA GLU A 132 19.87 11.72 14.03
C GLU A 132 19.54 12.97 13.21
N LYS A 133 18.28 13.40 13.25
CA LYS A 133 17.81 14.68 12.71
C LYS A 133 17.17 15.48 13.83
N SER A 134 17.71 16.65 14.11
CA SER A 134 17.28 17.53 15.21
C SER A 134 17.20 16.79 16.56
N GLY A 135 18.12 15.86 16.80
CA GLY A 135 18.20 15.05 18.02
C GLY A 135 17.21 13.89 18.11
N SER A 136 16.52 13.55 17.03
CA SER A 136 15.68 12.34 16.93
C SER A 136 16.35 11.31 16.01
N PRO A 137 16.50 10.03 16.40
CA PRO A 137 17.00 8.98 15.52
C PRO A 137 16.14 8.83 14.27
N ILE A 138 16.78 8.71 13.12
CA ILE A 138 16.11 8.44 11.83
C ILE A 138 16.66 7.17 11.15
N ASP A 139 17.87 6.75 11.52
CA ASP A 139 18.43 5.47 11.12
C ASP A 139 19.47 5.00 12.13
N SER A 140 19.72 3.70 12.19
CA SER A 140 20.75 3.10 13.01
C SER A 140 21.31 1.82 12.39
N ILE A 141 22.53 1.50 12.79
CA ILE A 141 23.19 0.24 12.45
C ILE A 141 23.87 -0.30 13.69
N GLY A 142 23.64 -1.57 14.01
CA GLY A 142 23.95 -2.15 15.32
C GLY A 142 22.84 -1.92 16.35
N GLN A 143 23.10 -2.32 17.60
CA GLN A 143 22.10 -2.26 18.68
C GLN A 143 22.60 -1.44 19.87
N VAL A 144 21.99 -0.28 20.12
CA VAL A 144 22.25 0.55 21.30
C VAL A 144 21.88 -0.21 22.56
N GLY A 145 22.76 -0.18 23.57
CA GLY A 145 22.55 -0.86 24.85
C GLY A 145 22.87 -2.36 24.85
N SER A 146 23.33 -2.93 23.74
CA SER A 146 23.69 -4.35 23.62
C SER A 146 25.06 -4.52 22.97
N ARG A 147 25.75 -5.61 23.29
CA ARG A 147 27.01 -5.99 22.62
C ARG A 147 26.74 -7.18 21.72
N VAL A 148 26.63 -6.92 20.42
CA VAL A 148 26.35 -7.92 19.40
C VAL A 148 27.47 -7.89 18.37
N GLU A 149 28.31 -8.92 18.34
CA GLU A 149 29.51 -8.98 17.47
C GLU A 149 29.15 -9.52 16.07
N ASN A 150 28.18 -8.90 15.39
CA ASN A 150 27.68 -9.31 14.07
C ASN A 150 28.07 -8.37 12.93
N MET A 151 28.83 -7.30 13.22
CA MET A 151 29.35 -6.35 12.22
C MET A 151 30.87 -6.38 12.11
N LYS A 152 31.51 -7.44 12.61
CA LYS A 152 32.96 -7.55 12.65
C LYS A 152 33.58 -7.92 11.31
N ASP A 153 34.66 -7.22 10.95
CA ASP A 153 35.50 -7.51 9.78
C ASP A 153 34.66 -7.68 8.50
N VAL A 154 33.78 -6.71 8.24
CA VAL A 154 32.76 -6.75 7.18
C VAL A 154 32.58 -5.38 6.54
N THR A 155 32.17 -5.39 5.28
CA THR A 155 31.50 -4.24 4.66
C THR A 155 30.02 -4.58 4.52
N LEU A 156 29.14 -3.76 5.09
CA LEU A 156 27.69 -3.88 4.93
C LEU A 156 27.22 -2.80 3.97
N VAL A 157 26.57 -3.20 2.89
CA VAL A 157 25.92 -2.28 1.94
C VAL A 157 24.43 -2.45 2.11
N ARG A 158 23.72 -1.33 2.30
CA ARG A 158 22.26 -1.33 2.44
C ARG A 158 21.66 -1.91 1.16
N ASN A 159 20.64 -2.75 1.30
CA ASN A 159 19.97 -3.32 0.14
C ASN A 159 19.24 -2.22 -0.64
N PRO A 160 19.21 -2.29 -1.99
CA PRO A 160 18.73 -1.21 -2.83
C PRO A 160 17.21 -0.96 -2.73
N ASP A 161 16.46 -1.93 -2.20
CA ASP A 161 15.01 -1.86 -1.92
C ASP A 161 14.68 -1.10 -0.63
N ILE A 162 15.67 -0.79 0.22
CA ILE A 162 15.47 -0.07 1.47
C ILE A 162 15.46 1.44 1.22
N GLN A 163 14.33 2.09 1.54
CA GLN A 163 14.12 3.53 1.36
C GLN A 163 13.83 4.29 2.66
N THR A 164 13.80 3.61 3.80
CA THR A 164 13.57 4.21 5.12
C THR A 164 14.54 3.62 6.13
N GLY A 165 15.13 4.48 6.96
CA GLY A 165 16.05 4.06 8.01
C GLY A 165 15.36 3.43 9.22
N ASP A 166 16.12 2.68 9.99
CA ASP A 166 15.69 2.08 11.24
C ASP A 166 15.87 3.05 12.42
N SER A 167 14.78 3.69 12.83
CA SER A 167 14.78 4.61 13.98
C SER A 167 14.73 3.91 15.35
N ALA A 168 14.53 2.59 15.41
CA ALA A 168 14.34 1.82 16.63
C ALA A 168 15.66 1.33 17.24
N VAL A 169 16.55 2.25 17.61
CA VAL A 169 17.98 2.02 17.95
C VAL A 169 18.36 0.89 18.93
N ASN A 170 17.42 0.31 19.68
CA ASN A 170 17.67 -0.69 20.71
C ASN A 170 17.02 -2.06 20.46
N ASP A 171 16.31 -2.24 19.34
CA ASP A 171 15.77 -3.53 18.95
C ASP A 171 16.86 -4.48 18.43
N ALA A 172 16.48 -5.72 18.09
CA ALA A 172 17.47 -6.73 17.73
C ALA A 172 18.00 -6.48 16.31
N PHE A 173 19.27 -6.10 16.21
CA PHE A 173 19.90 -5.87 14.91
C PHE A 173 20.29 -7.19 14.22
N ASP A 174 19.61 -7.50 13.10
CA ASP A 174 19.98 -8.56 12.16
C ASP A 174 20.42 -7.94 10.83
N PRO A 175 21.73 -7.91 10.51
CA PRO A 175 22.22 -7.36 9.25
C PRO A 175 21.56 -7.98 8.02
N SER A 176 21.16 -9.26 8.08
CA SER A 176 20.62 -9.96 6.90
C SER A 176 19.24 -9.49 6.46
N ALA A 177 18.55 -8.70 7.30
CA ALA A 177 17.25 -8.14 6.98
C ALA A 177 17.34 -7.01 5.94
N GLU A 178 18.34 -6.13 6.07
CA GLU A 178 18.41 -4.88 5.31
C GLU A 178 19.77 -4.63 4.65
N TRP A 179 20.74 -5.52 4.87
CA TRP A 179 22.13 -5.34 4.41
C TRP A 179 22.65 -6.56 3.67
N THR A 180 23.38 -6.30 2.60
CA THR A 180 24.23 -7.28 1.94
C THR A 180 25.64 -7.19 2.52
N ALA A 181 26.11 -8.30 3.08
CA ALA A 181 27.44 -8.41 3.65
C ALA A 181 28.50 -8.78 2.60
N TYR A 182 29.60 -8.04 2.60
CA TYR A 182 30.80 -8.28 1.81
C TYR A 182 32.01 -8.49 2.72
N PRO A 183 33.08 -9.15 2.24
CA PRO A 183 34.31 -9.29 3.01
C PRO A 183 34.88 -7.94 3.46
N ALA A 184 35.57 -7.91 4.61
CA ALA A 184 36.40 -6.78 5.02
C ALA A 184 37.24 -6.23 3.86
N ASP A 185 37.46 -4.91 3.87
CA ASP A 185 38.20 -4.18 2.84
C ASP A 185 37.55 -4.17 1.45
N THR A 186 36.22 -4.36 1.38
CA THR A 186 35.44 -4.09 0.17
C THR A 186 35.05 -2.61 0.14
N PHE A 187 35.54 -1.86 -0.86
CA PHE A 187 35.28 -0.41 -1.01
C PHE A 187 34.56 -0.07 -2.33
N THR A 188 34.13 -1.09 -3.07
CA THR A 188 33.62 -0.94 -4.43
C THR A 188 32.34 -0.11 -4.51
N TYR A 189 31.55 -0.13 -3.45
CA TYR A 189 30.24 0.53 -3.38
C TYR A 189 30.35 1.97 -2.84
N LEU A 190 31.42 2.26 -2.08
CA LEU A 190 31.62 3.55 -1.42
C LEU A 190 31.66 4.76 -2.37
N GLY A 191 30.94 5.79 -1.96
CA GLY A 191 30.66 7.03 -2.68
C GLY A 191 29.49 6.91 -3.66
N SER A 192 28.62 5.91 -3.51
CA SER A 192 27.40 5.74 -4.31
C SER A 192 26.48 4.70 -3.70
N HIS A 193 25.18 4.97 -3.67
CA HIS A 193 24.19 3.96 -3.31
C HIS A 193 23.19 3.78 -4.45
N ALA A 194 23.00 2.52 -4.84
CA ALA A 194 21.95 2.17 -5.76
C ALA A 194 20.66 2.05 -4.96
N ILE A 195 19.67 2.86 -5.30
CA ILE A 195 18.28 2.53 -5.04
C ILE A 195 17.81 1.67 -6.19
N GLU A 196 17.13 0.58 -5.87
CA GLU A 196 16.31 -0.10 -6.86
C GLU A 196 15.27 0.94 -7.22
N GLU A 197 15.24 1.36 -8.50
CA GLU A 197 14.02 1.95 -9.01
C GLU A 197 13.00 0.83 -8.83
N ILE A 198 12.26 0.88 -7.72
CA ILE A 198 11.06 0.10 -7.57
C ILE A 198 10.25 0.60 -8.75
N ASP A 199 10.22 -0.21 -9.80
CA ASP A 199 9.25 -0.10 -10.85
C ASP A 199 7.93 -0.25 -10.10
N GLU A 200 7.37 0.86 -9.66
CA GLU A 200 5.98 0.95 -9.27
C GLU A 200 5.10 0.98 -10.52
N THR A 201 5.49 0.32 -11.63
CA THR A 201 4.49 -0.63 -12.10
C THR A 201 4.38 -1.64 -10.97
N PRO A 202 3.29 -1.65 -10.15
CA PRO A 202 2.94 -2.91 -9.51
C PRO A 202 3.13 -3.96 -10.61
N THR A 203 3.79 -5.10 -10.35
CA THR A 203 3.59 -6.25 -11.25
C THR A 203 2.11 -6.23 -11.52
N PRO A 204 1.63 -5.91 -12.74
CA PRO A 204 0.25 -5.51 -12.92
C PRO A 204 -0.49 -6.65 -12.29
N ASP A 205 -1.17 -6.30 -11.20
CA ASP A 205 -1.85 -7.25 -10.36
C ASP A 205 -2.66 -8.03 -11.38
N PRO A 206 -2.40 -9.35 -11.56
CA PRO A 206 -2.67 -10.04 -12.82
C PRO A 206 -4.04 -9.62 -13.29
N ASP A 207 -4.11 -9.07 -14.52
CA ASP A 207 -5.32 -8.43 -15.05
C ASP A 207 -6.52 -9.26 -14.57
N PRO A 208 -7.50 -8.61 -13.90
CA PRO A 208 -8.56 -9.33 -13.23
C PRO A 208 -9.15 -10.34 -14.19
N THR A 209 -9.24 -11.60 -13.74
CA THR A 209 -9.78 -12.66 -14.58
C THR A 209 -11.18 -12.25 -15.03
N PRO A 210 -11.46 -12.28 -16.35
CA PRO A 210 -12.77 -11.87 -16.85
C PRO A 210 -13.84 -12.73 -16.19
N VAL A 211 -14.94 -12.10 -15.80
CA VAL A 211 -16.14 -12.77 -15.30
C VAL A 211 -16.44 -14.00 -16.17
N PRO A 212 -16.69 -15.19 -15.58
CA PRO A 212 -16.97 -16.38 -16.35
C PRO A 212 -18.06 -16.14 -17.40
N SER A 213 -17.81 -16.58 -18.63
CA SER A 213 -18.76 -16.39 -19.73
C SER A 213 -20.13 -16.95 -19.37
N GLY A 214 -21.16 -16.10 -19.44
CA GLY A 214 -22.54 -16.46 -19.14
C GLY A 214 -22.95 -16.35 -17.67
N TYR A 215 -22.04 -15.96 -16.76
CA TYR A 215 -22.34 -15.83 -15.33
C TYR A 215 -23.57 -14.93 -15.06
N TYR A 216 -23.67 -13.81 -15.80
CA TYR A 216 -24.80 -12.87 -15.70
C TYR A 216 -25.71 -12.85 -16.93
N GLU A 217 -25.76 -13.93 -17.73
CA GLU A 217 -26.52 -13.93 -19.00
C GLU A 217 -28.00 -13.59 -18.81
N THR A 218 -28.60 -14.01 -17.70
CA THR A 218 -30.02 -13.80 -17.41
C THR A 218 -30.34 -12.40 -16.90
N ALA A 219 -29.34 -11.63 -16.46
CA ALA A 219 -29.51 -10.25 -16.03
C ALA A 219 -29.52 -9.24 -17.19
N ASP A 220 -29.12 -9.65 -18.40
CA ASP A 220 -28.98 -8.75 -19.55
C ASP A 220 -30.29 -8.00 -19.88
N GLY A 221 -30.21 -6.68 -19.95
CA GLY A 221 -31.33 -5.79 -20.26
C GLY A 221 -32.39 -5.63 -19.16
N LEU A 222 -32.23 -6.26 -17.98
CA LEU A 222 -33.11 -6.03 -16.83
C LEU A 222 -32.77 -4.72 -16.12
N GLN A 223 -33.74 -4.14 -15.41
CA GLN A 223 -33.58 -2.91 -14.60
C GLN A 223 -34.48 -2.96 -13.35
N GLY A 224 -34.22 -2.06 -12.40
CA GLY A 224 -35.00 -1.87 -11.18
C GLY A 224 -35.15 -3.16 -10.37
N SER A 225 -36.35 -3.39 -9.83
CA SER A 225 -36.63 -4.59 -9.02
C SER A 225 -36.46 -5.91 -9.78
N ALA A 226 -36.58 -5.91 -11.11
CA ALA A 226 -36.38 -7.13 -11.91
C ALA A 226 -34.90 -7.50 -11.99
N LEU A 227 -34.02 -6.51 -12.14
CA LEU A 227 -32.57 -6.73 -12.09
C LEU A 227 -32.13 -7.12 -10.69
N LYS A 228 -32.64 -6.46 -9.64
CA LYS A 228 -32.35 -6.81 -8.24
C LYS A 228 -32.67 -8.28 -7.95
N ALA A 229 -33.88 -8.72 -8.29
CA ALA A 229 -34.32 -10.09 -8.08
C ALA A 229 -33.53 -11.11 -8.92
N GLU A 230 -33.17 -10.79 -10.17
CA GLU A 230 -32.36 -11.70 -10.99
C GLU A 230 -30.93 -11.83 -10.45
N LEU A 231 -30.31 -10.71 -10.04
CA LEU A 231 -28.99 -10.75 -9.43
C LEU A 231 -29.00 -11.51 -8.11
N HIS A 232 -30.07 -11.39 -7.31
CA HIS A 232 -30.28 -12.19 -6.12
C HIS A 232 -30.20 -13.70 -6.45
N GLU A 233 -30.97 -14.17 -7.43
CA GLU A 233 -30.96 -15.59 -7.85
C GLU A 233 -29.61 -16.04 -8.42
N ILE A 234 -28.85 -15.16 -9.09
CA ILE A 234 -27.51 -15.49 -9.62
C ILE A 234 -26.51 -15.71 -8.50
N ILE A 235 -26.56 -14.89 -7.44
CA ILE A 235 -25.55 -14.87 -6.36
C ILE A 235 -26.01 -15.59 -5.09
N ASP A 236 -27.23 -16.17 -5.08
CA ASP A 236 -27.82 -16.81 -3.90
C ASP A 236 -26.92 -17.96 -3.41
N ASP A 237 -26.58 -18.90 -4.27
CA ASP A 237 -25.83 -20.08 -3.89
C ASP A 237 -24.35 -19.72 -3.73
N HIS A 238 -23.83 -20.01 -2.54
CA HIS A 238 -22.42 -19.82 -2.24
C HIS A 238 -21.99 -20.77 -1.12
N THR A 239 -20.71 -21.10 -1.14
CA THR A 239 -20.05 -21.84 -0.08
C THR A 239 -19.99 -20.96 1.17
N GLN A 240 -20.81 -21.32 2.16
CA GLN A 240 -20.81 -20.63 3.45
C GLN A 240 -19.61 -21.07 4.30
N LEU A 241 -18.82 -20.10 4.76
CA LEU A 241 -17.70 -20.34 5.67
C LEU A 241 -18.17 -20.43 7.12
N SER A 242 -17.51 -21.25 7.93
CA SER A 242 -17.61 -21.09 9.39
C SER A 242 -16.94 -19.81 9.84
N TYR A 243 -17.37 -19.25 10.97
CA TYR A 243 -16.78 -18.00 11.49
C TYR A 243 -15.26 -18.13 11.72
N SER A 244 -14.75 -19.30 12.09
CA SER A 244 -13.30 -19.52 12.19
C SER A 244 -12.58 -19.48 10.84
N GLN A 245 -13.18 -20.03 9.78
CA GLN A 245 -12.58 -20.04 8.43
C GLN A 245 -12.47 -18.64 7.82
N VAL A 246 -13.32 -17.69 8.25
CA VAL A 246 -13.23 -16.30 7.81
C VAL A 246 -11.84 -15.70 8.08
N TRP A 247 -11.15 -16.10 9.16
CA TRP A 247 -9.80 -15.60 9.41
C TRP A 247 -8.81 -15.99 8.31
N ASP A 248 -8.89 -17.24 7.84
CA ASP A 248 -7.99 -17.73 6.79
C ASP A 248 -8.38 -17.12 5.44
N ALA A 249 -9.67 -16.95 5.18
CA ALA A 249 -10.16 -16.28 3.97
C ALA A 249 -9.69 -14.82 3.89
N LEU A 250 -9.81 -14.03 4.97
CA LEU A 250 -9.38 -12.62 4.96
C LEU A 250 -7.86 -12.45 4.82
N LYS A 251 -7.08 -13.45 5.26
CA LYS A 251 -5.62 -13.48 5.01
C LYS A 251 -5.27 -13.68 3.54
N ILE A 252 -6.23 -14.12 2.71
CA ILE A 252 -6.07 -14.31 1.27
C ILE A 252 -6.67 -13.11 0.54
N THR A 253 -7.93 -12.79 0.82
CA THR A 253 -8.69 -11.75 0.10
C THR A 253 -8.14 -10.35 0.30
N ASP A 254 -7.53 -10.10 1.45
CA ASP A 254 -7.02 -8.78 1.84
C ASP A 254 -5.50 -8.79 2.06
N GLU A 255 -4.78 -9.79 1.53
CA GLU A 255 -3.31 -9.88 1.55
C GLU A 255 -2.65 -8.62 0.97
N ASP A 256 -1.76 -7.97 1.71
CA ASP A 256 -1.04 -6.81 1.18
C ASP A 256 -0.15 -7.22 -0.01
N PRO A 257 -0.36 -6.65 -1.21
CA PRO A 257 0.42 -7.00 -2.40
C PRO A 257 1.91 -6.69 -2.24
N ASN A 258 2.25 -5.71 -1.41
CA ASN A 258 3.63 -5.31 -1.14
C ASN A 258 4.25 -6.09 0.04
N ASN A 259 3.43 -6.78 0.83
CA ASN A 259 3.88 -7.60 1.95
C ASN A 259 2.95 -8.80 2.18
N PRO A 260 3.22 -9.97 1.57
CA PRO A 260 2.33 -11.13 1.65
C PRO A 260 2.22 -11.76 3.05
N ASN A 261 3.01 -11.28 4.03
CA ASN A 261 2.85 -11.67 5.43
C ASN A 261 1.78 -10.83 6.17
N ASN A 262 1.25 -9.80 5.52
CA ASN A 262 0.32 -8.83 6.07
C ASN A 262 -1.03 -8.84 5.35
N VAL A 263 -2.01 -8.16 5.94
CA VAL A 263 -3.28 -7.77 5.33
C VAL A 263 -3.42 -6.26 5.35
N LEU A 264 -4.11 -5.70 4.35
CA LEU A 264 -4.49 -4.28 4.32
C LEU A 264 -5.78 -4.06 5.10
N LEU A 265 -5.75 -3.15 6.07
CA LEU A 265 -6.91 -2.84 6.90
C LEU A 265 -7.87 -1.87 6.20
N LEU A 266 -9.15 -2.23 6.10
CA LEU A 266 -10.17 -1.51 5.31
C LEU A 266 -10.14 0.00 5.50
N TYR A 267 -10.23 0.46 6.75
CA TYR A 267 -10.41 1.89 7.01
C TYR A 267 -9.10 2.66 7.14
N THR A 268 -7.97 2.02 7.43
CA THR A 268 -6.72 2.75 7.68
C THR A 268 -5.71 2.61 6.54
N GLY A 269 -5.91 1.65 5.62
CA GLY A 269 -4.92 1.28 4.62
C GLY A 269 -3.65 0.65 5.20
N GLU A 270 -3.59 0.45 6.53
CA GLU A 270 -2.39 -0.05 7.19
C GLU A 270 -2.12 -1.50 6.78
N SER A 271 -0.86 -1.78 6.42
CA SER A 271 -0.35 -3.13 6.27
C SER A 271 -0.05 -3.74 7.64
N ARG A 272 -0.81 -4.76 8.04
CA ARG A 272 -0.67 -5.38 9.36
C ARG A 272 -0.48 -6.88 9.28
N SER A 273 0.42 -7.42 10.10
CA SER A 273 0.70 -8.87 10.12
C SER A 273 -0.55 -9.72 10.19
N LYS A 274 -0.61 -10.75 9.32
CA LYS A 274 -1.63 -11.80 9.33
C LYS A 274 -1.73 -12.50 10.69
N SER A 275 -0.67 -12.46 11.50
CA SER A 275 -0.64 -13.08 12.82
C SER A 275 -1.18 -12.20 13.94
N LEU A 276 -1.29 -10.89 13.74
CA LEU A 276 -1.89 -9.93 14.68
C LEU A 276 -3.42 -9.91 14.55
N ASN A 277 -4.04 -11.08 14.42
CA ASN A 277 -5.49 -11.22 14.25
C ASN A 277 -6.13 -11.64 15.58
N GLY A 278 -7.10 -10.86 16.08
CA GLY A 278 -7.59 -11.09 17.44
C GLY A 278 -8.56 -10.05 17.94
N GLY A 279 -8.30 -9.55 19.15
CA GLY A 279 -9.18 -8.63 19.86
C GLY A 279 -8.45 -7.70 20.83
N ASN A 280 -7.12 -7.74 20.85
CA ASN A 280 -6.31 -6.83 21.62
C ASN A 280 -6.08 -5.53 20.84
N VAL A 281 -5.63 -4.49 21.54
CA VAL A 281 -5.14 -3.27 20.89
C VAL A 281 -3.92 -3.62 20.03
N GLY A 282 -3.89 -3.12 18.79
CA GLY A 282 -2.88 -3.45 17.79
C GLY A 282 -3.20 -4.72 16.99
N ASP A 283 -4.19 -5.54 17.40
CA ASP A 283 -4.69 -6.59 16.54
C ASP A 283 -5.62 -6.00 15.47
N TRP A 284 -5.76 -6.70 14.35
CA TRP A 284 -6.90 -6.54 13.46
C TRP A 284 -8.00 -7.55 13.79
N ASN A 285 -9.25 -7.18 13.51
CA ASN A 285 -10.40 -8.06 13.60
C ASN A 285 -11.29 -7.95 12.36
N ARG A 286 -12.39 -8.71 12.37
CA ARG A 286 -13.35 -8.79 11.28
C ARG A 286 -14.36 -7.66 11.40
N GLU A 287 -14.29 -6.69 10.50
CA GLU A 287 -15.34 -5.71 10.28
C GLU A 287 -16.49 -6.36 9.52
N HIS A 288 -17.69 -6.20 10.05
CA HIS A 288 -18.94 -6.52 9.35
C HIS A 288 -19.46 -5.20 8.78
N THR A 289 -19.16 -4.86 7.52
CA THR A 289 -19.57 -3.56 6.95
C THR A 289 -21.09 -3.42 6.96
N TRP A 290 -21.83 -4.50 6.74
CA TRP A 290 -23.19 -4.61 7.25
C TRP A 290 -23.17 -4.99 8.73
N ALA A 291 -23.35 -4.04 9.64
CA ALA A 291 -23.27 -4.34 11.07
C ALA A 291 -24.34 -5.38 11.46
N LYS A 292 -23.89 -6.44 12.15
CA LYS A 292 -24.74 -7.57 12.57
C LYS A 292 -26.03 -7.19 13.30
N SER A 293 -26.04 -6.05 13.99
CA SER A 293 -27.23 -5.56 14.69
C SER A 293 -28.35 -5.13 13.74
N HIS A 294 -28.02 -4.72 12.51
CA HIS A 294 -28.98 -4.37 11.46
C HIS A 294 -29.42 -5.62 10.70
N GLY A 295 -30.07 -6.56 11.39
CA GLY A 295 -30.52 -7.82 10.77
C GLY A 295 -30.36 -9.05 11.65
N SER A 296 -29.70 -8.91 12.80
CA SER A 296 -29.64 -9.93 13.85
C SER A 296 -29.06 -11.29 13.41
N PHE A 297 -28.25 -11.33 12.36
CA PHE A 297 -27.64 -12.58 11.86
C PHE A 297 -26.43 -13.05 12.68
N GLY A 298 -25.83 -12.17 13.47
CA GLY A 298 -24.70 -12.53 14.34
C GLY A 298 -23.51 -13.07 13.54
N THR A 299 -22.97 -14.21 13.96
CA THR A 299 -21.83 -14.88 13.28
C THR A 299 -22.23 -16.24 12.73
N ALA A 300 -23.53 -16.44 12.46
CA ALA A 300 -24.02 -17.65 11.82
C ALA A 300 -23.52 -17.72 10.36
N MET A 301 -23.40 -18.94 9.85
CA MET A 301 -23.05 -19.19 8.45
C MET A 301 -24.07 -18.52 7.51
N GLY A 302 -23.60 -17.91 6.42
CA GLY A 302 -24.38 -17.02 5.56
C GLY A 302 -23.98 -15.56 5.79
N ALA A 303 -24.93 -14.65 5.99
CA ALA A 303 -24.65 -13.21 6.15
C ALA A 303 -23.60 -12.89 7.24
N GLY A 304 -23.50 -13.69 8.31
CA GLY A 304 -22.52 -13.48 9.38
C GLY A 304 -21.08 -13.88 9.04
N THR A 305 -20.88 -14.61 7.95
CA THR A 305 -19.58 -15.15 7.52
C THR A 305 -19.24 -14.88 6.06
N ASP A 306 -20.08 -14.12 5.35
CA ASP A 306 -19.91 -13.77 3.95
C ASP A 306 -18.75 -12.78 3.75
N ILE A 307 -17.69 -13.21 3.07
CA ILE A 307 -16.47 -12.42 2.90
C ILE A 307 -16.57 -11.31 1.87
N HIS A 308 -17.68 -11.21 1.12
CA HIS A 308 -17.94 -10.02 0.30
C HIS A 308 -18.03 -8.75 1.14
N HIS A 309 -18.60 -8.82 2.35
CA HIS A 309 -18.76 -7.66 3.24
C HIS A 309 -17.87 -7.68 4.50
N LEU A 310 -17.18 -8.80 4.75
CA LEU A 310 -16.26 -8.93 5.88
C LEU A 310 -14.86 -8.47 5.45
N ARG A 311 -14.27 -7.52 6.20
CA ARG A 311 -12.92 -6.99 5.92
C ARG A 311 -12.06 -6.98 7.19
N PRO A 312 -10.73 -7.09 7.10
CA PRO A 312 -9.86 -6.85 8.23
C PRO A 312 -9.85 -5.35 8.57
N THR A 313 -9.85 -5.01 9.86
CA THR A 313 -9.78 -3.63 10.34
C THR A 313 -9.09 -3.58 11.70
N ASP A 314 -8.55 -2.43 12.07
CA ASP A 314 -7.99 -2.23 13.41
C ASP A 314 -9.09 -2.41 14.48
N VAL A 315 -8.78 -3.14 15.56
CA VAL A 315 -9.76 -3.43 16.63
C VAL A 315 -10.36 -2.16 17.25
N GLN A 316 -9.58 -1.10 17.43
CA GLN A 316 -10.07 0.15 18.00
C GLN A 316 -10.93 0.92 16.99
N VAL A 317 -10.50 0.99 15.74
CA VAL A 317 -11.28 1.63 14.66
C VAL A 317 -12.61 0.91 14.46
N ASN A 318 -12.62 -0.42 14.44
CA ASN A 318 -13.85 -1.22 14.41
C ASN A 318 -14.77 -0.90 15.59
N GLY A 319 -14.20 -0.84 16.80
CA GLY A 319 -14.96 -0.50 18.00
C GLY A 319 -15.58 0.90 17.95
N LEU A 320 -14.89 1.87 17.32
CA LEU A 320 -15.38 3.24 17.14
C LEU A 320 -16.45 3.34 16.06
N ARG A 321 -16.35 2.53 15.00
CA ARG A 321 -17.37 2.38 13.96
C ARG A 321 -18.65 1.77 14.54
N GLY A 322 -18.50 0.69 15.31
CA GLY A 322 -19.61 0.03 15.98
C GLY A 322 -20.69 -0.44 15.01
N ASN A 323 -21.89 0.14 15.12
CA ASN A 323 -23.03 -0.14 14.25
C ASN A 323 -23.61 1.13 13.58
N LEU A 324 -22.78 2.18 13.47
CA LEU A 324 -23.18 3.43 12.84
C LEU A 324 -23.51 3.17 11.37
N ASP A 325 -24.57 3.83 10.89
CA ASP A 325 -24.94 3.79 9.47
C ASP A 325 -23.88 4.49 8.62
N PHE A 326 -23.67 4.06 7.38
CA PHE A 326 -22.80 4.78 6.46
C PHE A 326 -23.52 6.00 5.89
N ASP A 327 -22.94 7.17 6.12
CA ASP A 327 -23.35 8.50 5.65
C ASP A 327 -22.16 9.45 5.96
N TYR A 328 -22.22 10.69 5.49
CA TYR A 328 -21.24 11.71 5.84
C TYR A 328 -21.07 11.84 7.37
N GLY A 329 -19.83 11.97 7.78
CA GLY A 329 -19.39 12.07 9.15
C GLY A 329 -19.36 13.51 9.63
N GLY A 330 -18.69 13.74 10.75
CA GLY A 330 -18.47 15.08 11.27
C GLY A 330 -17.09 15.21 11.89
N SER A 331 -16.88 14.57 13.03
CA SER A 331 -15.62 14.67 13.75
C SER A 331 -14.65 13.59 13.30
N ALA A 332 -13.38 13.95 13.16
CA ALA A 332 -12.30 13.02 12.87
C ALA A 332 -12.21 11.90 13.91
N VAL A 333 -11.83 10.71 13.45
CA VAL A 333 -11.65 9.52 14.28
C VAL A 333 -10.17 9.31 14.56
N SER A 334 -9.77 9.30 15.83
CA SER A 334 -8.39 9.03 16.21
C SER A 334 -7.98 7.62 15.79
N GLY A 335 -6.83 7.50 15.13
CA GLY A 335 -6.29 6.21 14.66
C GLY A 335 -6.85 5.74 13.31
N CYS A 336 -7.67 6.57 12.65
CA CYS A 336 -8.03 6.38 11.25
C CYS A 336 -8.01 7.74 10.55
N ASP A 337 -6.96 7.98 9.77
CA ASP A 337 -6.88 9.18 8.94
C ASP A 337 -7.94 9.11 7.84
N GLY A 338 -8.69 10.19 7.64
CA GLY A 338 -9.81 10.24 6.68
C GLY A 338 -11.16 9.75 7.24
N CYS A 339 -11.18 8.93 8.30
CA CYS A 339 -12.45 8.56 8.92
C CYS A 339 -13.10 9.73 9.65
N LEU A 340 -14.38 9.97 9.38
CA LEU A 340 -15.22 10.92 10.10
C LEU A 340 -16.42 10.19 10.72
N ARG A 341 -16.93 10.69 11.86
CA ARG A 341 -18.15 10.14 12.46
C ARG A 341 -19.02 11.18 13.15
N THR A 342 -20.31 10.85 13.24
CA THR A 342 -21.27 11.54 14.10
C THR A 342 -21.75 10.60 15.22
N ALA A 343 -22.85 10.95 15.88
CA ALA A 343 -23.50 10.04 16.83
C ALA A 343 -24.23 8.88 16.12
N THR A 344 -24.51 8.99 14.83
CA THR A 344 -25.36 8.05 14.08
C THR A 344 -24.76 7.60 12.75
N SER A 345 -23.71 8.26 12.26
CA SER A 345 -23.09 7.98 10.98
C SER A 345 -21.58 7.77 11.06
N TRP A 346 -21.07 6.94 10.15
CA TRP A 346 -19.66 6.73 9.87
C TRP A 346 -19.36 7.02 8.39
N GLU A 347 -18.37 7.85 8.16
CA GLU A 347 -17.80 8.14 6.85
C GLU A 347 -16.38 7.53 6.81
N PRO A 348 -16.13 6.55 5.93
CA PRO A 348 -14.80 6.01 5.74
C PRO A 348 -13.92 7.00 4.94
N PRO A 349 -12.60 6.78 4.86
CA PRO A 349 -11.74 7.55 3.97
C PRO A 349 -12.16 7.44 2.51
N ASP A 350 -11.77 8.43 1.71
CA ASP A 350 -12.20 8.58 0.31
C ASP A 350 -11.81 7.35 -0.54
N GLU A 351 -10.71 6.69 -0.22
CA GLU A 351 -10.11 5.58 -0.96
C GLU A 351 -10.89 4.26 -0.85
N VAL A 352 -11.89 4.17 0.03
CA VAL A 352 -12.69 2.95 0.23
C VAL A 352 -14.20 3.23 0.28
N LYS A 353 -14.62 4.43 -0.11
CA LYS A 353 -16.03 4.84 -0.10
C LYS A 353 -16.87 3.99 -1.06
N GLY A 354 -16.34 3.73 -2.25
CA GLY A 354 -16.96 2.92 -3.29
C GLY A 354 -16.96 1.44 -2.92
N ASP A 355 -15.84 0.94 -2.36
CA ASP A 355 -15.75 -0.42 -1.81
C ASP A 355 -16.89 -0.67 -0.81
N VAL A 356 -17.05 0.23 0.16
CA VAL A 356 -18.10 0.14 1.19
C VAL A 356 -19.48 0.18 0.57
N ALA A 357 -19.71 1.06 -0.41
CA ALA A 357 -20.99 1.13 -1.12
C ALA A 357 -21.32 -0.19 -1.83
N ARG A 358 -20.38 -0.76 -2.59
CA ARG A 358 -20.56 -2.01 -3.34
C ARG A 358 -20.72 -3.23 -2.43
N MET A 359 -20.09 -3.25 -1.26
CA MET A 359 -20.35 -4.26 -0.22
C MET A 359 -21.78 -4.17 0.33
N LEU A 360 -22.30 -2.96 0.53
CA LEU A 360 -23.68 -2.75 1.01
C LEU A 360 -24.72 -3.09 -0.06
N PHE A 361 -24.48 -2.69 -1.31
CA PHE A 361 -25.32 -3.08 -2.45
C PHE A 361 -25.40 -4.61 -2.56
N TYR A 362 -24.24 -5.29 -2.50
CA TYR A 362 -24.19 -6.74 -2.51
C TYR A 362 -25.02 -7.36 -1.39
N MET A 363 -24.87 -6.90 -0.14
CA MET A 363 -25.61 -7.49 0.98
C MET A 363 -27.13 -7.32 0.84
N ALA A 364 -27.58 -6.19 0.29
CA ALA A 364 -28.99 -5.89 0.07
C ALA A 364 -29.61 -6.64 -1.13
N VAL A 365 -28.79 -7.13 -2.07
CA VAL A 365 -29.23 -8.00 -3.18
C VAL A 365 -29.06 -9.47 -2.84
N ARG A 366 -27.98 -9.84 -2.15
CA ARG A 366 -27.75 -11.23 -1.75
C ARG A 366 -28.84 -11.66 -0.79
N TYR A 367 -29.12 -10.91 0.26
CA TYR A 367 -30.01 -11.37 1.33
C TYR A 367 -31.37 -10.68 1.31
N GLU A 368 -32.30 -11.20 0.50
CA GLU A 368 -33.65 -10.64 0.32
C GLU A 368 -34.74 -11.36 1.13
N SER A 369 -35.96 -10.80 1.08
CA SER A 369 -37.14 -11.39 1.68
C SER A 369 -37.42 -12.82 1.18
N GLY A 370 -37.28 -13.80 2.08
CA GLY A 370 -37.36 -15.23 1.74
C GLY A 370 -36.15 -16.02 2.23
N ASP A 371 -35.03 -15.33 2.43
CA ASP A 371 -33.79 -15.87 2.98
C ASP A 371 -33.80 -15.96 4.51
N ALA A 372 -32.65 -16.37 5.07
CA ALA A 372 -32.40 -16.37 6.51
C ALA A 372 -32.46 -14.97 7.13
N VAL A 373 -32.17 -13.92 6.36
CA VAL A 373 -32.33 -12.50 6.71
C VAL A 373 -32.78 -11.70 5.49
N ASP A 374 -33.44 -10.57 5.74
CA ASP A 374 -33.99 -9.67 4.73
C ASP A 374 -33.33 -8.30 4.93
N LEU A 375 -32.25 -8.03 4.20
CA LEU A 375 -31.39 -6.87 4.33
C LEU A 375 -31.72 -5.88 3.21
N GLU A 376 -32.01 -4.63 3.56
CA GLU A 376 -32.44 -3.62 2.59
C GLU A 376 -31.73 -2.29 2.81
N LEU A 377 -31.52 -1.53 1.74
CA LEU A 377 -31.00 -0.17 1.85
C LEU A 377 -32.15 0.82 1.97
N ASN A 378 -31.92 1.93 2.66
CA ASN A 378 -32.86 3.04 2.72
C ASN A 378 -32.12 4.38 2.72
N ASP A 379 -32.86 5.48 2.76
CA ASP A 379 -32.27 6.82 2.75
C ASP A 379 -32.18 7.45 4.15
N LEU A 380 -32.01 6.62 5.18
CA LEU A 380 -32.01 7.03 6.59
C LEU A 380 -30.77 6.53 7.32
N VAL A 381 -30.40 7.26 8.38
CA VAL A 381 -29.46 6.82 9.41
C VAL A 381 -30.19 6.59 10.72
N ASN A 382 -29.52 5.94 11.67
CA ASN A 382 -30.07 5.55 12.97
C ASN A 382 -31.23 4.54 12.84
N ASN A 383 -31.04 3.54 11.98
CA ASN A 383 -32.02 2.46 11.74
C ASN A 383 -32.19 1.51 12.94
N GLY A 384 -31.38 1.66 13.98
CA GLY A 384 -31.47 0.89 15.22
C GLY A 384 -31.06 -0.57 15.01
N SER A 385 -32.01 -1.48 15.10
CA SER A 385 -31.80 -2.92 14.84
C SER A 385 -32.67 -3.45 13.71
N THR A 386 -33.34 -2.55 12.99
CA THR A 386 -34.04 -2.93 11.75
C THR A 386 -33.00 -3.33 10.71
N PRO A 387 -33.33 -4.20 9.74
CA PRO A 387 -32.36 -4.68 8.77
C PRO A 387 -32.15 -3.66 7.63
N TYR A 388 -32.04 -2.39 8.00
CA TYR A 388 -31.66 -1.31 7.10
C TYR A 388 -30.29 -0.79 7.48
N HIS A 389 -29.43 -0.53 6.50
CA HIS A 389 -28.09 -0.05 6.80
C HIS A 389 -27.57 0.93 5.77
N GLY A 390 -27.12 2.10 6.24
CA GLY A 390 -26.49 3.10 5.39
C GLY A 390 -27.49 3.85 4.52
N LYS A 391 -27.09 5.06 4.13
CA LYS A 391 -27.94 5.98 3.38
C LYS A 391 -27.69 5.82 1.88
N ILE A 392 -28.63 5.19 1.19
CA ILE A 392 -28.45 4.78 -0.21
C ILE A 392 -28.09 5.92 -1.16
N SER A 393 -28.65 7.12 -0.98
CA SER A 393 -28.29 8.27 -1.82
C SER A 393 -26.81 8.65 -1.71
N VAL A 394 -26.22 8.47 -0.53
CA VAL A 394 -24.80 8.74 -0.28
C VAL A 394 -23.92 7.58 -0.72
N LEU A 395 -24.40 6.34 -0.57
CA LEU A 395 -23.69 5.17 -1.08
C LEU A 395 -23.57 5.20 -2.61
N LEU A 396 -24.63 5.61 -3.32
CA LEU A 396 -24.58 5.80 -4.78
C LEU A 396 -23.59 6.91 -5.17
N GLU A 397 -23.60 8.04 -4.44
CA GLU A 397 -22.62 9.10 -4.64
C GLU A 397 -21.18 8.61 -4.42
N TRP A 398 -20.93 7.86 -3.36
CA TRP A 398 -19.62 7.28 -3.05
C TRP A 398 -19.17 6.26 -4.08
N HIS A 399 -20.10 5.44 -4.58
CA HIS A 399 -19.84 4.50 -5.66
C HIS A 399 -19.35 5.18 -6.94
N GLU A 400 -19.93 6.34 -7.30
CA GLU A 400 -19.49 7.14 -8.44
C GLU A 400 -18.14 7.84 -8.20
N GLN A 401 -17.92 8.34 -6.98
CA GLN A 401 -16.72 9.09 -6.60
C GLN A 401 -15.46 8.22 -6.45
N ASP A 402 -15.65 6.95 -6.06
CA ASP A 402 -14.59 5.95 -5.88
C ASP A 402 -14.89 4.74 -6.78
N PRO A 403 -14.48 4.80 -8.07
CA PRO A 403 -14.71 3.73 -9.03
C PRO A 403 -14.05 2.42 -8.61
N VAL A 404 -14.55 1.30 -9.16
CA VAL A 404 -13.98 -0.02 -8.93
C VAL A 404 -12.49 -0.04 -9.27
N SER A 405 -11.67 -0.43 -8.30
CA SER A 405 -10.22 -0.55 -8.47
C SER A 405 -9.82 -1.94 -8.97
N THR A 406 -8.59 -2.10 -9.47
CA THR A 406 -8.04 -3.43 -9.79
C THR A 406 -7.99 -4.32 -8.55
N TRP A 407 -7.57 -3.75 -7.42
CA TRP A 407 -7.53 -4.45 -6.13
C TRP A 407 -8.89 -5.03 -5.74
N GLU A 408 -9.97 -4.27 -5.93
CA GLU A 408 -11.32 -4.72 -5.60
C GLU A 408 -11.81 -5.83 -6.53
N GLN A 409 -11.50 -5.76 -7.84
CA GLN A 409 -11.81 -6.83 -8.81
C GLN A 409 -11.12 -8.15 -8.44
N GLN A 410 -9.84 -8.09 -8.10
CA GLN A 410 -9.09 -9.27 -7.70
C GLN A 410 -9.54 -9.82 -6.35
N ARG A 411 -9.93 -8.93 -5.43
CA ARG A 411 -10.58 -9.35 -4.19
C ARG A 411 -11.87 -10.11 -4.52
N ASN A 412 -12.69 -9.62 -5.46
CA ASN A 412 -13.91 -10.30 -5.91
C ASN A 412 -13.61 -11.71 -6.48
N GLU A 413 -12.53 -11.86 -7.25
CA GLU A 413 -12.08 -13.16 -7.77
C GLU A 413 -11.62 -14.12 -6.68
N LYS A 414 -10.78 -13.66 -5.74
CA LYS A 414 -10.36 -14.47 -4.60
C LYS A 414 -11.56 -14.93 -3.77
N ILE A 415 -12.62 -14.12 -3.70
CA ILE A 415 -13.85 -14.49 -3.02
C ILE A 415 -14.65 -15.51 -3.85
N GLU A 416 -14.73 -15.37 -5.17
CA GLU A 416 -15.33 -16.39 -6.03
C GLU A 416 -14.63 -17.74 -5.86
N ASP A 417 -13.30 -17.77 -5.81
CA ASP A 417 -12.54 -19.01 -5.59
C ASP A 417 -12.87 -19.69 -4.25
N ILE A 418 -13.27 -18.91 -3.24
CA ILE A 418 -13.53 -19.39 -1.87
C ILE A 418 -15.02 -19.69 -1.64
N GLN A 419 -15.90 -18.77 -2.04
CA GLN A 419 -17.35 -18.82 -1.81
C GLN A 419 -18.14 -19.21 -3.06
N GLY A 420 -17.58 -19.14 -4.26
CA GLY A 420 -18.25 -19.55 -5.50
C GLY A 420 -19.19 -18.50 -6.11
N ASN A 421 -19.39 -17.36 -5.44
CA ASN A 421 -20.22 -16.27 -5.92
C ASN A 421 -19.44 -14.94 -6.02
N ARG A 422 -19.89 -14.06 -6.91
CA ARG A 422 -19.26 -12.76 -7.19
C ARG A 422 -20.14 -11.59 -6.74
N ASN A 423 -19.53 -10.45 -6.41
CA ASN A 423 -20.22 -9.19 -6.19
C ASN A 423 -20.52 -8.52 -7.55
N PRO A 424 -21.80 -8.47 -7.98
CA PRO A 424 -22.16 -7.93 -9.28
C PRO A 424 -21.87 -6.43 -9.42
N PHE A 425 -21.78 -5.70 -8.31
CA PHE A 425 -21.50 -4.26 -8.33
C PHE A 425 -20.01 -3.94 -8.46
N VAL A 426 -19.14 -4.93 -8.28
CA VAL A 426 -17.71 -4.85 -8.63
C VAL A 426 -17.52 -5.17 -10.11
N ASP A 427 -18.22 -6.19 -10.61
CA ASP A 427 -18.10 -6.64 -12.01
C ASP A 427 -18.82 -5.71 -13.01
N TYR A 428 -19.99 -5.17 -12.62
CA TYR A 428 -20.85 -4.29 -13.42
C TYR A 428 -21.35 -3.12 -12.55
N PRO A 429 -20.49 -2.14 -12.24
CA PRO A 429 -20.82 -1.03 -11.34
C PRO A 429 -22.08 -0.25 -11.77
N GLU A 430 -22.33 -0.13 -13.07
CA GLU A 430 -23.50 0.54 -13.63
C GLU A 430 -24.85 -0.06 -13.20
N TRP A 431 -24.87 -1.28 -12.67
CA TRP A 431 -26.09 -1.90 -12.16
C TRP A 431 -26.59 -1.29 -10.85
N ALA A 432 -25.75 -0.58 -10.10
CA ALA A 432 -26.19 0.16 -8.92
C ALA A 432 -27.24 1.22 -9.30
N GLU A 433 -26.93 2.09 -10.26
CA GLU A 433 -27.87 3.08 -10.81
C GLU A 433 -29.04 2.43 -11.58
N SER A 434 -28.84 1.24 -12.13
CA SER A 434 -29.92 0.54 -12.85
C SER A 434 -30.98 -0.03 -11.89
N ILE A 435 -30.63 -0.24 -10.62
CA ILE A 435 -31.55 -0.75 -9.59
C ILE A 435 -32.22 0.38 -8.80
N TRP A 436 -31.47 1.41 -8.40
CA TRP A 436 -31.89 2.41 -7.40
C TRP A 436 -32.03 3.84 -7.90
#